data_AF-A0A0D3CJ00-F1
#
_entry.id   AF-A0A0D3CJ00-F1
#
_cell.length_a   1.000
_cell.length_b   1.000
_cell.length_c   1.000
_cell.angle_alpha   90.00
_cell.angle_beta   90.00
_cell.angle_gamma   90.00
#
_symmetry.space_group_name_H-M   'P 1'
#
loop_
_entity.id
_entity.type
_entity.pdbx_description
1 polymer ?
#
loop_
_entity_poly.entity_id
_entity_poly.type
_entity_poly.pdbx_seq_one_letter_code
_entity_poly.pdbx_strand_id
1 'polypeptide(L)'
;MSIEMLLIDETDTLVQGGVPAVHQRKFRERLTEGSVYTLSRFDVTRSNPKFKLTDGPVSIRFNEGTDFEKLAATARTIPTEHFRFRPHEQILELANTSRQLP
;
A
#
# COMPACT_ATOMS: atom_id res chain seq x y z
N MET A 1 -16.41 -4.86 -4.06
CA MET A 1 -15.32 -4.44 -3.15
C MET A 1 -14.13 -4.03 -4.00
N SER A 2 -13.35 -3.03 -3.60
CA SER A 2 -12.04 -2.74 -4.22
C SER A 2 -11.03 -3.84 -3.85
N ILE A 3 -9.85 -3.80 -4.46
CA ILE A 3 -8.63 -4.37 -3.86
C ILE A 3 -7.89 -3.20 -3.24
N GLU A 4 -7.54 -3.28 -1.97
CA GLU A 4 -6.56 -2.39 -1.35
C GLU A 4 -5.22 -3.14 -1.27
N MET A 5 -4.12 -2.42 -1.41
CA MET A 5 -2.77 -2.97 -1.34
C MET A 5 -1.81 -1.99 -0.67
N LEU A 6 -0.73 -2.52 -0.13
CA LEU A 6 0.38 -1.76 0.41
C LEU A 6 1.58 -1.98 -0.51
N LEU A 7 2.22 -0.89 -0.94
CA LEU A 7 3.37 -0.92 -1.84
C LEU A 7 4.59 -0.36 -1.12
N ILE A 8 5.73 -1.05 -1.25
CA ILE A 8 7.02 -0.69 -0.69
C ILE A 8 8.03 -0.57 -1.85
N ASP A 9 8.95 0.39 -1.78
CA ASP A 9 10.04 0.56 -2.74
C ASP A 9 11.43 0.28 -2.14
N GLU A 10 12.50 0.50 -2.93
CA GLU A 10 13.89 0.28 -2.52
C GLU A 10 14.37 1.22 -1.40
N THR A 11 13.58 2.23 -1.02
CA THR A 11 13.86 3.19 0.05
C THR A 11 13.07 2.93 1.33
N ASP A 12 12.34 1.80 1.40
CA ASP A 12 11.36 1.50 2.44
C ASP A 12 10.22 2.55 2.51
N THR A 13 9.95 3.24 1.41
CA THR A 13 8.83 4.19 1.32
C THR A 13 7.53 3.43 1.10
N LEU A 14 6.60 3.60 2.04
CA LEU A 14 5.25 3.04 1.98
C LEU A 14 4.26 3.95 1.25
N VAL A 15 3.53 3.38 0.28
CA VAL A 15 2.36 4.03 -0.32
C VAL A 15 1.17 3.07 -0.38
N GLN A 16 -0.02 3.58 -0.04
CA GLN A 16 -1.26 2.84 -0.22
C GLN A 16 -1.62 2.80 -1.70
N GLY A 17 -1.95 1.61 -2.22
CA GLY A 17 -2.50 1.41 -3.56
C GLY A 17 -3.92 0.87 -3.51
N GLY A 18 -4.70 1.08 -4.57
CA GLY A 18 -6.04 0.51 -4.69
C GLY A 18 -6.49 0.26 -6.13
N VAL A 19 -7.18 -0.86 -6.34
CA VAL A 19 -7.90 -1.19 -7.58
C VAL A 19 -9.40 -0.97 -7.38
N PRO A 20 -10.01 0.03 -8.05
CA PRO A 20 -11.46 0.22 -8.05
C PRO A 20 -12.20 -1.04 -8.51
N ALA A 21 -13.38 -1.29 -7.93
CA ALA A 21 -14.16 -2.50 -8.22
C ALA A 21 -14.45 -2.72 -9.71
N VAL A 22 -14.63 -1.64 -10.49
CA VAL A 22 -14.84 -1.67 -11.95
C VAL A 22 -13.66 -2.28 -12.72
N HIS A 23 -12.43 -2.15 -12.22
CA HIS A 23 -11.24 -2.74 -12.84
C HIS A 23 -10.74 -4.01 -12.14
N GLN A 24 -11.38 -4.44 -11.04
CA GLN A 24 -10.92 -5.56 -10.22
C GLN A 24 -10.64 -6.83 -11.05
N ARG A 25 -11.54 -7.20 -11.97
CA ARG A 25 -11.38 -8.39 -12.82
C ARG A 25 -10.15 -8.35 -13.73
N LYS A 26 -9.71 -7.16 -14.19
CA LYS A 26 -8.53 -6.99 -15.06
C LYS A 26 -7.21 -7.24 -14.30
N PHE A 27 -7.18 -6.91 -13.01
CA PHE A 27 -5.94 -6.82 -12.23
C PHE A 27 -5.78 -7.94 -11.18
N ARG A 28 -6.88 -8.46 -10.62
CA ARG A 28 -6.85 -9.35 -9.43
C ARG A 28 -5.97 -10.58 -9.58
N GLU A 29 -6.11 -11.32 -10.68
CA GLU A 29 -5.43 -12.61 -10.88
C GLU A 29 -3.94 -12.47 -11.16
N ARG A 30 -3.49 -11.26 -11.51
CA ARG A 30 -2.08 -10.93 -11.82
C ARG A 30 -1.34 -10.29 -10.63
N LEU A 31 -2.05 -9.91 -9.58
CA LEU A 31 -1.50 -9.37 -8.33
C LEU A 31 -1.18 -10.52 -7.37
N THR A 32 -0.01 -10.48 -6.76
CA THR A 32 0.47 -11.45 -5.77
C THR A 32 1.22 -10.69 -4.68
N GLU A 33 0.91 -10.99 -3.42
CA GLU A 33 1.64 -10.47 -2.27
C GLU A 33 3.12 -10.89 -2.30
N GLY A 34 4.00 -10.08 -1.71
CA GLY A 34 5.46 -10.31 -1.69
C GLY A 34 6.14 -10.32 -3.07
N SER A 35 5.44 -9.97 -4.15
CA SER A 35 5.99 -9.93 -5.51
C SER A 35 6.32 -8.51 -5.95
N VAL A 36 7.44 -8.34 -6.66
CA VAL A 36 7.88 -7.05 -7.20
C VAL A 36 7.24 -6.79 -8.57
N TYR A 37 6.82 -5.54 -8.79
CA TYR A 37 6.20 -5.10 -10.04
C TYR A 37 6.82 -3.80 -10.54
N THR A 38 6.93 -3.65 -11.86
CA THR A 38 6.91 -2.32 -12.48
C THR A 38 5.46 -1.84 -12.52
N LEU A 39 5.23 -0.55 -12.30
CA LEU A 39 3.89 0.04 -12.24
C LEU A 39 3.91 1.44 -12.86
N SER A 40 2.98 1.72 -13.77
CA SER A 40 2.92 2.99 -14.50
C SER A 40 1.50 3.35 -14.96
N ARG A 41 1.30 4.58 -15.43
CA ARG A 41 0.03 5.09 -15.98
C ARG A 41 -1.16 5.07 -14.99
N PHE A 42 -0.90 5.00 -13.69
CA PHE A 42 -1.87 5.08 -12.60
C PHE A 42 -2.22 6.52 -12.22
N ASP A 43 -3.35 6.70 -11.52
CA ASP A 43 -3.73 7.98 -10.93
C ASP A 43 -3.10 8.15 -9.53
N VAL A 44 -2.74 9.37 -9.18
CA VAL A 44 -2.37 9.74 -7.81
C VAL A 44 -3.55 10.46 -7.16
N THR A 45 -4.05 9.92 -6.05
CA THR A 45 -5.18 10.49 -5.29
C THR A 45 -4.76 10.87 -3.87
N ARG A 46 -5.54 11.69 -3.16
CA ARG A 46 -5.27 11.97 -1.73
C ARG A 46 -5.61 10.75 -0.87
N SER A 47 -4.71 10.41 0.04
CA SER A 47 -4.98 9.37 1.06
C SER A 47 -6.17 9.76 1.93
N ASN A 48 -6.97 8.77 2.34
CA ASN A 48 -8.10 9.03 3.24
C ASN A 48 -7.60 9.06 4.70
N PRO A 49 -7.64 10.22 5.39
CA PRO A 49 -7.09 10.33 6.75
C PRO A 49 -7.87 9.53 7.80
N LYS A 50 -9.04 8.96 7.46
CA LYS A 50 -9.84 8.10 8.35
C LYS A 50 -9.45 6.62 8.31
N PHE A 51 -8.71 6.19 7.29
CA PHE A 51 -8.34 4.78 7.07
C PHE A 51 -6.86 4.69 6.70
N LYS A 52 -6.00 5.21 7.57
CA LYS A 52 -4.55 5.24 7.33
C LYS A 52 -3.94 3.84 7.47
N LEU A 53 -3.50 3.29 6.36
CA LEU A 53 -2.50 2.21 6.32
C LEU A 53 -1.07 2.77 6.22
N THR A 54 -0.94 4.05 5.84
CA THR A 54 0.33 4.78 5.71
C THR A 54 0.12 6.24 6.15
N ASP A 55 1.21 6.93 6.47
CA ASP A 55 1.21 8.38 6.68
C ASP A 55 1.31 9.19 5.39
N GLY A 56 1.46 8.51 4.25
CA GLY A 56 1.61 9.14 2.94
C GLY A 56 0.41 10.04 2.63
N PRO A 57 0.61 11.31 2.21
CA PRO A 57 -0.48 12.23 1.88
C PRO A 57 -1.24 11.83 0.60
N VAL A 58 -0.67 10.92 -0.19
CA VAL A 58 -1.19 10.44 -1.46
C VAL A 58 -1.20 8.92 -1.53
N SER A 59 -2.09 8.40 -2.36
CA SER A 59 -2.28 6.98 -2.66
C SER A 59 -2.36 6.75 -4.17
N ILE A 60 -1.95 5.55 -4.59
CA ILE A 60 -2.02 5.09 -5.97
C ILE A 60 -3.41 4.52 -6.25
N ARG A 61 -4.04 4.95 -7.34
CA ARG A 61 -5.30 4.39 -7.84
C ARG A 61 -5.12 3.83 -9.24
N PHE A 62 -5.42 2.55 -9.40
CA PHE A 62 -5.44 1.92 -10.71
C PHE A 62 -6.64 2.45 -11.51
N ASN A 63 -6.38 2.85 -12.74
CA ASN A 63 -7.35 3.27 -13.75
C ASN A 63 -7.36 2.25 -14.92
N GLU A 64 -8.15 2.51 -15.96
CA GLU A 64 -8.20 1.64 -17.13
C GLU A 64 -6.85 1.51 -17.86
N GLY A 65 -6.10 2.61 -17.94
CA GLY A 65 -4.80 2.71 -18.61
C GLY A 65 -3.61 2.25 -17.78
N THR A 66 -3.80 1.82 -16.53
CA THR A 66 -2.70 1.41 -15.65
C THR A 66 -2.03 0.13 -16.16
N ASP A 67 -0.72 0.22 -16.38
CA ASP A 67 0.12 -0.91 -16.73
C ASP A 67 0.95 -1.34 -15.53
N PHE A 68 1.05 -2.65 -15.36
CA PHE A 68 1.93 -3.26 -14.37
C PHE A 68 2.44 -4.61 -14.89
N GLU A 69 3.68 -4.95 -14.55
CA GLU A 69 4.33 -6.19 -14.96
C GLU A 69 5.09 -6.80 -13.79
N LYS A 70 4.94 -8.12 -13.58
CA LYS A 70 5.59 -8.84 -12.49
C LYS A 70 7.04 -9.12 -12.86
N LEU A 71 7.98 -8.67 -12.03
CA LEU A 71 9.39 -8.98 -12.23
C LEU A 71 9.71 -10.37 -11.67
N ALA A 72 10.34 -11.22 -12.48
CA ALA A 72 10.81 -12.54 -12.03
C ALA A 72 12.03 -12.45 -11.10
N ALA A 73 12.84 -11.41 -11.26
CA ALA A 73 13.95 -11.04 -10.38
C ALA A 73 14.14 -9.53 -10.43
N THR A 74 14.70 -8.96 -9.37
CA THR A 74 15.12 -7.54 -9.31
C THR A 74 16.56 -7.47 -8.83
N ALA A 75 17.33 -6.53 -9.38
CA ALA A 75 18.66 -6.20 -8.87
C ALA A 75 18.61 -5.20 -7.69
N ARG A 76 17.41 -4.75 -7.31
CA ARG A 76 17.17 -3.82 -6.20
C ARG A 76 16.73 -4.59 -4.96
N THR A 77 17.34 -4.27 -3.82
CA THR A 77 16.90 -4.79 -2.52
C THR A 77 15.66 -4.02 -2.08
N ILE A 78 14.49 -4.60 -2.31
CA ILE A 78 13.20 -4.09 -1.80
C ILE A 78 12.81 -4.97 -0.62
N PRO A 79 12.52 -4.42 0.58
CA PRO A 79 12.06 -5.22 1.70
C PRO A 79 10.66 -5.78 1.43
N THR A 80 10.45 -7.05 1.79
CA THR A 80 9.17 -7.75 1.59
C THR A 80 8.06 -7.21 2.49
N GLU A 81 8.43 -6.71 3.66
CA GLU A 81 7.53 -6.36 4.77
C GLU A 81 8.01 -5.06 5.43
N HIS A 82 7.09 -4.27 5.98
CA HIS A 82 7.41 -3.06 6.75
C HIS A 82 6.68 -3.10 8.10
N PHE A 83 7.41 -2.92 9.20
CA PHE A 83 6.88 -3.05 10.56
C PHE A 83 7.01 -1.75 11.36
N ARG A 84 5.88 -1.26 11.87
CA ARG A 84 5.81 -0.14 12.81
C ARG A 84 5.77 -0.66 14.24
N PHE A 85 6.93 -1.03 14.79
CA PHE A 85 7.02 -1.48 16.18
C PHE A 85 6.62 -0.36 17.15
N ARG A 86 5.94 -0.74 18.24
CA ARG A 86 5.40 0.16 19.26
C ARG A 86 5.65 -0.45 20.65
N PRO A 87 6.31 0.27 21.57
CA PRO A 87 6.47 -0.18 22.95
C PRO A 87 5.12 -0.44 23.62
N HIS A 88 5.10 -1.39 24.54
CA HIS A 88 3.89 -1.77 25.28
C HIS A 88 3.30 -0.58 26.07
N GLU A 89 4.17 0.28 26.60
CA GLU A 89 3.82 1.48 27.35
C GLU A 89 3.00 2.46 26.49
N GLN A 90 3.37 2.66 25.22
CA GLN A 90 2.61 3.51 24.29
C GLN A 90 1.23 2.92 23.95
N ILE A 91 1.07 1.60 24.02
CA ILE A 91 -0.22 0.93 23.81
C ILE A 91 -1.10 1.11 25.07
N LEU A 92 -0.52 1.02 26.27
CA LEU A 92 -1.22 1.29 27.53
C LEU A 92 -1.73 2.74 27.62
N GLU A 93 -0.95 3.72 27.19
CA GLU A 93 -1.33 5.14 27.18
C GLU A 93 -2.59 5.44 26.36
N LEU A 94 -2.95 4.57 25.42
CA LEU A 94 -4.14 4.73 24.57
C LEU A 94 -5.40 4.11 25.16
N ALA A 95 -5.28 3.25 26.18
CA ALA A 95 -6.40 2.55 26.79
C ALA A 95 -7.47 3.54 27.29
N ASN A 96 -8.71 3.33 26.88
CA ASN A 96 -9.88 4.18 27.21
C ASN A 96 -9.82 5.65 26.73
N THR A 97 -8.81 6.05 25.93
CA THR A 97 -8.66 7.45 25.49
C THR A 97 -9.38 7.80 24.19
N SER A 98 -9.86 6.80 23.44
CA SER A 98 -10.33 6.91 22.05
C SER A 98 -9.30 7.50 21.06
N ARG A 99 -8.03 7.63 21.47
CA ARG A 99 -6.91 8.02 20.59
C ARG A 99 -6.35 6.79 19.89
N GLN A 100 -5.68 7.03 18.78
CA GLN A 100 -4.99 6.01 18.00
C GLN A 100 -3.52 6.41 17.87
N LEU A 101 -2.66 5.42 17.62
CA LEU A 101 -1.28 5.69 17.20
C LEU A 101 -1.27 6.44 15.85
N PRO A 102 -0.22 7.23 15.58
CA PRO A 102 0.13 7.63 14.21
C PRO A 102 0.40 6.39 13.33
#